data_AF-A0A9R0Q2P3-F1
#
_entry.id   AF-A0A9R0Q2P3-F1
#
_cell.length_a   1.000
_cell.length_b   1.000
_cell.length_c   1.000
_cell.angle_alpha   90.00
_cell.angle_beta   90.00
_cell.angle_gamma   90.00
#
_symmetry.space_group_name_H-M   'P 1'
#
loop_
_entity.id
_entity.type
_entity.pdbx_description
1 polymer ?
#
loop_
_entity_poly.entity_id
_entity_poly.type
_entity_poly.pdbx_seq_one_letter_code
_entity_poly.pdbx_strand_id
1 'polypeptide(L)'
;MEDLYSIHPGISRRGEGDAACSEVSGVAGDASSPPPPPPPADLTELMKTQIAGHRRYPSLLSAYIECRKVGATPEVASLLEEVGRPERRGGGAAAAAGEIGLDPELDEFMVAYCRLLSRYKVELSRPLDEAASFLTTIRSQFKKLCGGGATATSPHSGIKSACILCIHALHLAP
;
A
#
# COMPACT_ATOMS: atom_id res chain seq x y z
N MET A 1 -18.10 13.91 -5.60
CA MET A 1 -16.98 13.11 -5.06
C MET A 1 -15.86 14.08 -4.69
N GLU A 2 -16.22 15.02 -3.83
CA GLU A 2 -15.48 16.21 -3.43
C GLU A 2 -16.06 16.47 -2.04
N ASP A 3 -15.23 16.47 -0.98
CA ASP A 3 -15.52 16.84 0.44
C ASP A 3 -14.80 15.99 1.51
N LEU A 4 -13.76 15.22 1.17
CA LEU A 4 -12.98 14.46 2.18
C LEU A 4 -11.55 14.98 2.46
N TYR A 5 -11.15 16.12 1.90
CA TYR A 5 -9.78 16.67 2.10
C TYR A 5 -9.71 18.07 2.71
N SER A 6 -10.72 18.48 3.48
CA SER A 6 -10.67 19.73 4.25
C SER A 6 -10.43 19.44 5.73
N ILE A 7 -9.18 19.17 6.09
CA ILE A 7 -8.72 19.33 7.48
C ILE A 7 -7.44 20.18 7.46
N HIS A 8 -7.63 21.48 7.54
CA HIS A 8 -6.61 22.41 8.04
C HIS A 8 -6.85 22.66 9.52
N PRO A 9 -5.99 22.21 10.44
CA PRO A 9 -6.00 22.69 11.81
C PRO A 9 -5.22 24.00 11.87
N GLY A 10 -5.97 25.11 11.87
CA GLY A 10 -5.45 26.45 12.13
C GLY A 10 -4.86 26.55 13.53
N ILE A 11 -3.64 27.08 13.60
CA ILE A 11 -3.05 27.62 14.82
C ILE A 11 -3.83 28.88 15.24
N SER A 12 -4.66 28.76 16.29
CA SER A 12 -5.23 29.94 16.96
C SER A 12 -4.75 30.01 18.41
N ARG A 13 -3.96 31.05 18.65
CA ARG A 13 -3.32 31.45 19.91
C ARG A 13 -4.33 32.23 20.77
N ARG A 14 -4.65 31.78 22.00
CA ARG A 14 -5.19 32.56 23.15
C ARG A 14 -5.57 31.54 24.24
N GLY A 15 -5.32 31.67 25.53
CA GLY A 15 -4.88 32.74 26.43
C GLY A 15 -5.31 32.32 27.84
N GLU A 16 -4.56 32.71 28.87
CA GLU A 16 -4.76 32.49 30.31
C GLU A 16 -6.19 32.68 30.85
N GLY A 17 -6.49 32.01 31.98
CA GLY A 17 -7.60 32.33 32.88
C GLY A 17 -7.78 31.32 34.02
N ASP A 18 -7.30 31.67 35.21
CA ASP A 18 -7.55 31.01 36.50
C ASP A 18 -9.03 31.03 36.91
N ALA A 19 -9.51 30.04 37.71
CA ALA A 19 -10.45 30.24 38.84
C ALA A 19 -10.98 28.91 39.45
N ALA A 20 -10.47 28.60 40.66
CA ALA A 20 -11.18 28.29 41.91
C ALA A 20 -12.34 27.26 42.03
N CYS A 21 -12.11 26.33 42.98
CA CYS A 21 -12.98 25.79 44.05
C CYS A 21 -14.20 24.91 43.70
N SER A 22 -14.21 23.65 44.15
CA SER A 22 -14.58 23.27 45.54
C SER A 22 -14.85 21.77 45.65
N GLU A 23 -14.41 21.22 46.78
CA GLU A 23 -14.64 19.85 47.22
C GLU A 23 -16.09 19.61 47.65
N VAL A 24 -16.60 18.40 47.45
CA VAL A 24 -17.52 17.80 48.41
C VAL A 24 -17.32 16.29 48.47
N SER A 25 -17.22 15.84 49.71
CA SER A 25 -16.94 14.51 50.24
C SER A 25 -18.03 13.48 49.94
N GLY A 26 -17.68 12.19 49.96
CA GLY A 26 -18.64 11.18 50.37
C GLY A 26 -18.45 9.76 49.84
N VAL A 27 -18.05 8.90 50.78
CA VAL A 27 -18.46 7.50 51.02
C VAL A 27 -17.79 6.36 50.26
N ALA A 28 -17.25 5.44 51.08
CA ALA A 28 -16.72 4.15 50.72
C ALA A 28 -17.78 3.27 50.04
N GLY A 29 -17.38 2.67 48.92
CA GLY A 29 -18.15 1.68 48.17
C GLY A 29 -17.22 0.54 47.78
N ASP A 30 -17.70 -0.64 48.10
CA ASP A 30 -17.09 -1.97 48.04
C ASP A 30 -16.55 -2.40 46.67
N ALA A 31 -15.72 -3.44 46.71
CA ALA A 31 -14.92 -3.96 45.62
C ALA A 31 -15.68 -4.48 44.39
N SER A 32 -14.97 -4.44 43.26
CA SER A 32 -15.13 -5.30 42.07
C SER A 32 -16.24 -4.96 41.06
N SER A 33 -16.19 -3.75 40.49
CA SER A 33 -16.63 -3.58 39.10
C SER A 33 -15.55 -4.13 38.17
N PRO A 34 -15.88 -5.00 37.18
CA PRO A 34 -14.92 -5.37 36.14
C PRO A 34 -14.43 -4.10 35.43
N PRO A 35 -13.13 -4.02 35.09
CA PRO A 35 -12.60 -2.86 34.40
C PRO A 35 -13.42 -2.60 33.14
N PRO A 36 -13.76 -1.33 32.81
CA PRO A 36 -14.49 -1.02 31.61
C PRO A 36 -13.74 -1.58 30.39
N PRO A 37 -14.45 -2.12 29.38
CA PRO A 37 -13.81 -2.60 28.18
C PRO A 37 -12.95 -1.47 27.60
N PRO A 38 -11.70 -1.78 27.19
CA PRO A 38 -10.79 -0.77 26.70
C PRO A 38 -11.41 -0.09 25.46
N PRO A 39 -11.18 1.21 25.27
CA PRO A 39 -11.72 1.95 24.14
C PRO A 39 -11.35 1.26 22.81
N PRO A 40 -12.15 1.42 21.74
CA PRO A 40 -11.97 0.68 20.48
C PRO A 40 -10.59 0.86 19.81
N ALA A 41 -9.89 1.95 20.11
CA ALA A 41 -8.51 2.18 19.68
C ALA A 41 -7.52 1.15 20.29
N ASP A 42 -7.72 0.78 21.56
CA ASP A 42 -6.85 -0.15 22.29
C ASP A 42 -7.01 -1.59 21.78
N LEU A 43 -8.24 -1.98 21.41
CA LEU A 43 -8.50 -3.28 20.78
C LEU A 43 -7.84 -3.40 19.41
N THR A 44 -7.84 -2.32 18.63
CA THR A 44 -7.20 -2.30 17.32
C THR A 44 -5.68 -2.43 17.44
N GLU A 45 -5.06 -1.74 18.40
CA GLU A 45 -3.63 -1.88 18.68
C GLU A 45 -3.29 -3.27 19.23
N LEU A 46 -4.15 -3.85 20.07
CA LEU A 46 -4.00 -5.25 20.52
C LEU A 46 -4.00 -6.22 19.33
N MET A 47 -4.96 -6.11 18.41
CA MET A 47 -4.99 -6.95 17.21
C MET A 47 -3.76 -6.76 16.33
N LYS A 48 -3.30 -5.52 16.13
CA LYS A 48 -2.07 -5.24 15.37
C LYS A 48 -0.85 -5.88 16.01
N THR A 49 -0.72 -5.79 17.34
CA THR A 49 0.40 -6.40 18.07
C THR A 49 0.36 -7.93 17.98
N GLN A 50 -0.83 -8.54 18.08
CA GLN A 50 -1.02 -9.98 17.87
C GLN A 50 -0.62 -10.43 16.45
N ILE A 51 -1.07 -9.70 15.43
CA ILE A 51 -0.72 -9.97 14.03
C ILE A 51 0.79 -9.81 13.80
N ALA A 52 1.40 -8.73 14.32
CA ALA A 52 2.82 -8.44 14.17
C ALA A 52 3.72 -9.45 14.89
N GLY A 53 3.29 -9.97 16.04
CA GLY A 53 3.99 -11.02 16.80
C GLY A 53 3.83 -12.43 16.24
N HIS A 54 2.98 -12.63 15.22
CA HIS A 54 2.65 -13.96 14.73
C HIS A 54 3.78 -14.55 13.86
N ARG A 55 4.09 -15.85 14.02
CA ARG A 55 5.18 -16.53 13.27
C ARG A 55 5.04 -16.43 11.74
N ARG A 56 3.81 -16.32 11.23
CA ARG A 56 3.53 -16.16 9.79
C ARG A 56 3.51 -14.71 9.30
N TYR A 57 3.72 -13.73 10.17
CA TYR A 57 3.78 -12.31 9.79
C TYR A 57 4.80 -12.01 8.69
N PRO A 58 6.02 -12.60 8.68
CA PRO A 58 6.96 -12.37 7.58
C PRO A 58 6.42 -12.83 6.22
N SER A 59 5.70 -13.96 6.18
CA SER A 59 5.06 -14.46 4.95
C SER A 59 3.91 -13.55 4.50
N LEU A 60 3.11 -13.07 5.45
CA LEU A 60 2.04 -12.10 5.21
C LEU A 60 2.58 -10.81 4.58
N LEU A 61 3.62 -10.24 5.21
CA LEU A 61 4.26 -9.01 4.76
C LEU A 61 4.89 -9.17 3.37
N SER A 62 5.55 -10.31 3.13
CA SER A 62 6.10 -10.65 1.81
C SER A 62 5.02 -10.72 0.74
N ALA A 63 3.91 -11.42 0.99
CA ALA A 63 2.79 -11.50 0.05
C ALA A 63 2.16 -10.11 -0.22
N TYR A 64 2.09 -9.27 0.81
CA TYR A 64 1.58 -7.91 0.68
C TYR A 64 2.47 -7.03 -0.20
N ILE A 65 3.79 -7.08 0.03
CA ILE A 65 4.79 -6.34 -0.77
C ILE A 65 4.75 -6.79 -2.23
N GLU A 66 4.73 -8.10 -2.46
CA GLU A 66 4.64 -8.66 -3.81
C GLU A 66 3.36 -8.26 -4.55
N CYS A 67 2.25 -8.11 -3.82
CA CYS A 67 1.03 -7.56 -4.37
C CYS A 67 1.14 -6.06 -4.67
N ARG A 68 1.79 -5.28 -3.80
CA ARG A 68 1.97 -3.83 -3.97
C ARG A 68 2.95 -3.45 -5.07
N LYS A 69 3.88 -4.36 -5.40
CA LYS A 69 4.83 -4.20 -6.50
C LYS A 69 4.18 -4.31 -7.88
N VAL A 70 2.95 -4.83 -8.00
CA VAL A 70 2.25 -4.93 -9.28
C VAL A 70 2.00 -3.53 -9.85
N GLY A 71 2.60 -3.24 -11.00
CA GLY A 71 2.53 -1.93 -11.66
C GLY A 71 3.38 -0.82 -11.02
N ALA A 72 4.16 -1.12 -9.97
CA ALA A 72 5.08 -0.16 -9.37
C ALA A 72 6.30 0.07 -10.28
N THR A 73 6.85 1.30 -10.25
CA THR A 73 8.14 1.56 -10.89
C THR A 73 9.27 0.85 -10.12
N PRO A 74 10.46 0.66 -10.73
CA PRO A 74 11.59 0.02 -10.06
C PRO A 74 11.99 0.71 -8.74
N GLU A 75 11.89 2.04 -8.67
CA GLU A 75 12.21 2.82 -7.48
C GLU A 75 11.24 2.52 -6.35
N VAL A 76 9.93 2.50 -6.63
CA VAL A 76 8.90 2.19 -5.64
C VAL A 76 8.99 0.73 -5.20
N ALA A 77 9.24 -0.19 -6.14
CA ALA A 77 9.43 -1.61 -5.82
C ALA A 77 10.62 -1.83 -4.87
N SER A 78 11.73 -1.12 -5.08
CA SER A 78 12.91 -1.15 -4.20
C SER A 78 12.59 -0.63 -2.79
N LEU A 79 11.88 0.50 -2.69
CA LEU A 79 11.44 1.04 -1.39
C LEU A 79 10.53 0.05 -0.64
N LEU A 80 9.62 -0.63 -1.35
CA LEU A 80 8.75 -1.65 -0.76
C LEU A 80 9.54 -2.87 -0.25
N GLU A 81 10.59 -3.27 -0.96
CA GLU A 81 11.49 -4.35 -0.53
C GLU A 81 12.29 -3.98 0.73
N GLU A 82 12.67 -2.71 0.89
CA GLU A 82 13.32 -2.21 2.11
C GLU A 82 12.39 -2.30 3.33
N VAL A 83 11.11 -1.97 3.18
CA VAL A 83 10.09 -2.10 4.24
C VAL A 83 9.88 -3.56 4.65
N GLY A 84 10.00 -4.50 3.71
CA GLY A 84 9.87 -5.94 3.97
C GLY A 84 11.11 -6.56 4.61
N ARG A 85 12.23 -5.83 4.63
CA ARG A 85 13.45 -6.33 5.21
C ARG A 85 13.25 -6.38 6.72
N PRO A 86 13.48 -7.54 7.38
CA PRO A 86 13.42 -7.58 8.83
C PRO A 86 14.44 -6.58 9.32
N GLU A 87 13.94 -5.52 9.95
CA GLU A 87 14.73 -4.50 10.60
C GLU A 87 15.86 -5.18 11.38
N ARG A 88 17.11 -5.02 10.92
CA ARG A 88 18.28 -5.27 11.75
C ARG A 88 18.43 -4.16 12.81
N ARG A 89 17.39 -3.36 13.06
CA ARG A 89 17.25 -2.56 14.29
C ARG A 89 17.16 -3.51 15.48
N GLY A 90 18.27 -3.56 16.22
CA GLY A 90 18.38 -4.30 17.46
C GLY A 90 17.29 -3.91 18.47
N GLY A 91 16.91 -4.90 19.28
CA GLY A 91 16.12 -4.69 20.49
C GLY A 91 14.85 -5.53 20.57
N GLY A 92 15.01 -6.83 20.88
CA GLY A 92 14.12 -7.45 21.88
C GLY A 92 12.74 -7.96 21.46
N ALA A 93 12.59 -8.63 20.31
CA ALA A 93 11.36 -9.41 20.03
C ALA A 93 11.65 -10.81 19.46
N ALA A 94 12.82 -11.37 19.73
CA ALA A 94 13.13 -12.77 19.38
C ALA A 94 12.41 -13.81 20.29
N ALA A 95 11.45 -13.41 21.13
CA ALA A 95 10.94 -14.28 22.20
C ALA A 95 9.42 -14.19 22.47
N ALA A 96 8.63 -13.73 21.51
CA ALA A 96 7.21 -14.10 21.48
C ALA A 96 6.96 -14.77 20.13
N ALA A 97 7.56 -15.95 19.95
CA ALA A 97 7.16 -16.81 18.86
C ALA A 97 5.70 -17.19 19.14
N GLY A 98 4.74 -16.47 18.54
CA GLY A 98 3.34 -16.89 18.51
C GLY A 98 3.34 -18.30 17.95
N GLU A 99 3.16 -19.28 18.83
CA GLU A 99 3.17 -20.67 18.47
C GLU A 99 1.94 -20.94 17.62
N ILE A 100 2.14 -21.68 16.54
CA ILE A 100 1.04 -22.08 15.66
C ILE A 100 0.10 -22.94 16.49
N GLY A 101 -1.17 -22.56 16.59
CA GLY A 101 -2.21 -23.29 17.32
C GLY A 101 -2.64 -22.65 18.65
N LEU A 102 -2.02 -21.54 19.09
CA LEU A 102 -2.50 -20.81 20.28
C LEU A 102 -3.80 -20.06 20.03
N ASP A 103 -3.99 -19.62 18.79
CA ASP A 103 -5.19 -18.95 18.31
C ASP A 103 -5.50 -19.48 16.90
N PRO A 104 -6.36 -20.51 16.77
CA PRO A 104 -6.67 -21.12 15.48
C PRO A 104 -7.37 -20.16 14.52
N GLU A 105 -8.08 -19.15 15.03
CA GLU A 105 -8.77 -18.14 14.22
C GLU A 105 -7.74 -17.17 13.62
N LEU A 106 -6.82 -16.66 14.43
CA LEU A 106 -5.69 -15.86 13.92
C LEU A 106 -4.83 -16.68 12.95
N ASP A 107 -4.63 -17.97 13.26
CA ASP A 107 -3.91 -18.86 12.36
C ASP A 107 -4.57 -18.93 10.97
N GLU A 108 -5.86 -19.23 10.93
CA GLU A 108 -6.62 -19.30 9.70
C GLU A 108 -6.62 -17.95 8.96
N PHE A 109 -6.81 -16.85 9.68
CA PHE A 109 -6.73 -15.50 9.13
C PHE A 109 -5.39 -15.24 8.42
N MET A 110 -4.26 -15.55 9.08
CA MET A 110 -2.93 -15.33 8.51
C MET A 110 -2.73 -16.13 7.21
N VAL A 111 -3.26 -17.36 7.13
CA VAL A 111 -3.20 -18.18 5.91
C VAL A 111 -4.14 -17.66 4.82
N ALA A 112 -5.39 -17.37 5.19
CA ALA A 112 -6.41 -16.89 4.27
C ALA A 112 -6.00 -15.55 3.63
N TYR A 113 -5.44 -14.64 4.41
CA TYR A 113 -5.00 -13.33 3.91
C TYR A 113 -3.79 -13.45 2.98
N CYS A 114 -2.80 -14.30 3.29
CA CYS A 114 -1.71 -14.59 2.36
C CYS A 114 -2.22 -15.11 1.00
N ARG A 115 -3.20 -16.04 1.04
CA ARG A 115 -3.83 -16.60 -0.16
C ARG A 115 -4.59 -15.54 -0.95
N LEU A 116 -5.33 -14.66 -0.26
CA LEU A 116 -6.06 -13.55 -0.85
C LEU A 116 -5.10 -12.59 -1.58
N LEU A 117 -4.03 -12.16 -0.91
CA LEU A 117 -3.01 -11.29 -1.51
C LEU A 117 -2.36 -11.92 -2.74
N SER A 118 -2.09 -13.21 -2.70
CA SER A 118 -1.52 -13.95 -3.83
C SER A 118 -2.47 -14.00 -5.04
N ARG A 119 -3.77 -14.21 -4.81
CA ARG A 119 -4.79 -14.16 -5.87
C ARG A 119 -4.94 -12.74 -6.42
N TYR A 120 -5.01 -11.77 -5.53
CA TYR A 120 -5.16 -10.37 -5.90
C TYR A 120 -3.97 -9.86 -6.74
N LYS A 121 -2.74 -10.30 -6.42
CA LYS A 121 -1.56 -10.06 -7.26
C LYS A 121 -1.79 -10.51 -8.71
N VAL A 122 -2.24 -11.76 -8.90
CA VAL A 122 -2.50 -12.32 -10.24
C VAL A 122 -3.60 -11.54 -10.96
N GLU A 123 -4.69 -11.22 -10.25
CA GLU A 123 -5.81 -10.46 -10.81
C GLU A 123 -5.42 -9.03 -11.20
N LEU A 124 -4.52 -8.39 -10.46
CA LEU A 124 -3.97 -7.07 -10.79
C LEU A 124 -2.96 -7.12 -11.94
N SER A 125 -2.13 -8.17 -12.03
CA SER A 125 -1.15 -8.32 -13.10
C SER A 125 -1.82 -8.50 -14.46
N ARG A 126 -2.92 -9.26 -14.52
CA ARG A 126 -3.61 -9.59 -15.78
C ARG A 126 -3.97 -8.34 -16.63
N PRO A 127 -4.71 -7.33 -16.13
CA PRO A 127 -5.06 -6.16 -16.93
C PRO A 127 -3.83 -5.32 -17.34
N LEU A 128 -2.76 -5.33 -16.55
CA LEU A 128 -1.52 -4.64 -16.90
C LEU A 128 -0.80 -5.34 -18.06
N ASP A 129 -0.70 -6.66 -18.00
CA ASP A 129 -0.09 -7.48 -19.06
C ASP A 129 -0.90 -7.40 -20.36
N GLU A 130 -2.24 -7.46 -20.26
CA GLU A 130 -3.16 -7.29 -21.38
C GLU A 130 -2.98 -5.90 -22.04
N ALA A 131 -2.91 -4.83 -21.25
CA ALA A 131 -2.68 -3.48 -21.75
C ALA A 131 -1.29 -3.32 -22.38
N ALA A 132 -0.25 -3.86 -21.76
CA ALA A 132 1.12 -3.82 -22.30
C ALA A 132 1.22 -4.55 -23.65
N SER A 133 0.56 -5.71 -23.77
CA SER A 133 0.46 -6.47 -25.02
C SER A 133 -0.30 -5.69 -26.10
N PHE A 134 -1.43 -5.09 -25.74
CA PHE A 134 -2.23 -4.27 -26.64
C PHE A 134 -1.43 -3.07 -27.18
N LEU A 135 -0.77 -2.32 -26.30
CA LEU A 135 0.08 -1.18 -26.69
C LEU A 135 1.27 -1.61 -27.55
N THR A 136 1.89 -2.74 -27.21
CA THR A 136 2.99 -3.32 -28.02
C THR A 136 2.51 -3.67 -29.44
N THR A 137 1.29 -4.21 -29.56
CA THR A 137 0.67 -4.53 -30.84
C THR A 137 0.43 -3.27 -31.67
N ILE A 138 -0.20 -2.24 -31.08
CA ILE A 138 -0.44 -0.95 -31.75
C ILE A 138 0.88 -0.30 -32.18
N ARG A 139 1.89 -0.28 -31.29
CA ARG A 139 3.23 0.25 -31.59
C ARG A 139 3.86 -0.46 -32.80
N SER A 140 3.69 -1.78 -32.89
CA SER A 140 4.19 -2.57 -34.03
C SER A 140 3.48 -2.21 -35.35
N GLN A 141 2.17 -1.99 -35.31
CA GLN A 141 1.41 -1.54 -36.48
C GLN A 141 1.87 -0.15 -36.96
N PHE A 142 2.05 0.82 -36.05
CA PHE A 142 2.59 2.13 -36.40
C PHE A 142 4.00 2.05 -37.00
N LYS A 143 4.87 1.21 -36.45
CA LYS A 143 6.23 1.00 -36.98
C LYS A 143 6.21 0.46 -38.41
N LYS A 144 5.30 -0.46 -38.73
CA LYS A 144 5.14 -0.99 -40.10
C LYS A 144 4.68 0.10 -41.07
N LEU A 145 3.72 0.93 -40.67
CA LEU A 145 3.23 2.05 -41.50
C LEU A 145 4.34 3.07 -41.80
N CYS A 146 5.12 3.47 -40.79
CA CYS A 146 6.23 4.41 -40.99
C CYS A 146 7.43 3.75 -41.72
N GLY A 147 7.61 2.42 -41.64
CA GLY A 147 8.71 1.69 -42.29
C GLY A 147 8.44 1.26 -43.73
N GLY A 148 7.17 1.09 -44.14
CA GLY A 148 6.77 0.62 -45.48
C GLY A 148 6.74 1.70 -46.57
N GLY A 149 6.96 2.97 -46.23
CA GLY A 149 6.83 4.12 -47.15
C GLY A 149 8.09 4.53 -47.91
N ALA A 150 9.14 3.70 -47.97
CA ALA A 150 10.39 4.07 -48.64
C ALA A 150 10.37 3.91 -50.18
N THR A 151 9.29 3.39 -50.77
CA THR A 151 9.14 3.25 -52.23
C THR A 151 7.92 4.02 -52.74
N ALA A 152 7.88 5.34 -52.49
CA ALA A 152 7.13 6.26 -53.32
C ALA A 152 7.85 7.61 -53.32
N THR A 153 8.47 7.92 -54.47
CA THR A 153 8.98 9.24 -54.80
C THR A 153 7.84 10.25 -54.75
N SER A 154 7.74 11.05 -53.69
CA SER A 154 6.99 12.31 -53.70
C SER A 154 7.46 13.24 -52.55
N PRO A 155 7.62 14.55 -52.80
CA PRO A 155 8.16 15.49 -51.83
C PRO A 155 7.07 15.89 -50.83
N HIS A 156 6.89 15.12 -49.77
CA HIS A 156 6.08 15.53 -48.62
C HIS A 156 6.90 15.45 -47.32
N SER A 157 7.78 16.44 -47.12
CA SER A 157 8.67 16.50 -45.95
C SER A 157 7.93 16.53 -44.61
N GLY A 158 6.64 16.92 -44.62
CA GLY A 158 5.80 16.95 -43.42
C GLY A 158 5.43 15.59 -42.82
N ILE A 159 5.26 14.53 -43.64
CA ILE A 159 4.81 13.21 -43.13
C ILE A 159 5.98 12.45 -42.47
N LYS A 160 7.19 12.62 -43.01
CA LYS A 160 8.41 12.04 -42.44
C LYS A 160 8.74 12.66 -41.07
N SER A 161 8.55 13.97 -40.92
CA SER A 161 8.74 14.68 -39.64
C SER A 161 7.76 14.21 -38.56
N ALA A 162 6.48 14.02 -38.92
CA ALA A 162 5.45 13.53 -37.99
C ALA A 162 5.71 12.10 -37.51
N CYS A 163 6.13 11.17 -38.39
CA CYS A 163 6.49 9.81 -38.00
C CYS A 163 7.68 9.76 -37.02
N ILE A 164 8.71 10.61 -37.21
CA ILE A 164 9.88 10.66 -36.31
C ILE A 164 9.48 11.20 -34.93
N LEU A 165 8.65 12.24 -34.88
CA LEU A 165 8.13 12.80 -33.62
C LEU A 165 7.27 11.78 -32.85
N CYS A 166 6.40 11.02 -33.54
CA CYS A 166 5.61 9.97 -32.90
C CYS A 166 6.46 8.83 -32.36
N ILE A 167 7.52 8.41 -33.07
CA ILE A 167 8.41 7.34 -32.60
C ILE A 167 9.26 7.81 -31.41
N HIS A 168 9.76 9.05 -31.42
CA HIS A 168 10.47 9.63 -30.27
C HIS A 168 9.56 9.79 -29.06
N ALA A 169 8.33 10.26 -29.23
CA ALA A 169 7.37 10.40 -28.14
C ALA A 169 7.02 9.04 -27.48
N LEU A 170 6.96 7.96 -28.26
CA LEU A 170 6.73 6.60 -27.74
C LEU A 170 7.96 5.96 -27.11
N HIS A 171 9.17 6.49 -27.33
CA HIS A 171 10.40 5.99 -26.71
C HIS A 171 10.71 6.71 -25.39
N LEU A 172 10.14 7.89 -25.16
CA LEU A 172 10.20 8.62 -23.89
C LEU A 172 9.04 8.30 -22.93
N ALA A 173 8.10 7.45 -23.31
CA ALA A 173 7.08 6.96 -22.38
C ALA A 173 7.73 5.91 -21.45
N PRO A 174 7.74 6.13 -20.12
CA PRO A 174 8.38 5.25 -19.14
C PRO A 174 7.74 3.86 -19.09
#